data_AF-A0A9P6N8J8-F1
#
_entry.id   AF-A0A9P6N8J8-F1
#
_cell.length_a   1.000
_cell.length_b   1.000
_cell.length_c   1.000
_cell.angle_alpha   90.00
_cell.angle_beta   90.00
_cell.angle_gamma   90.00
#
_symmetry.space_group_name_H-M   'P 1'
#
loop_
_entity.id
_entity.type
_entity.pdbx_description
1 polymer ?
#
loop_
_entity_poly.entity_id
_entity_poly.type
_entity_poly.pdbx_seq_one_letter_code
_entity_poly.pdbx_strand_id
1 'polypeptide(L)'
;YNLNIQTKQHEETSQSLNQQQLGLLKKHKDHVKHARDYHPKQDQIHKLHEKAAVKYLDEVYFGMINSSPNKDVHVESWGHKALETDLVMLLNTQDFQYVKTCQAIEGQVSIEWS
;
A
#
# COMPACT_ATOMS: atom_id res chain seq x y z
N TYR A 1 -39.09 39.65 10.49
CA TYR A 1 -38.52 38.28 10.43
C TYR A 1 -37.66 38.06 11.67
N ASN A 2 -38.20 37.36 12.68
CA ASN A 2 -37.41 36.95 13.85
C ASN A 2 -36.59 35.71 13.45
N LEU A 3 -35.29 35.87 13.24
CA LEU A 3 -34.40 34.71 13.16
C LEU A 3 -34.40 34.02 14.53
N ASN A 4 -34.69 32.72 14.55
CA ASN A 4 -34.63 31.90 15.76
C ASN A 4 -33.16 31.76 16.22
N ILE A 5 -32.74 32.60 17.16
CA ILE A 5 -31.34 32.68 17.65
C ILE A 5 -30.92 31.38 18.36
N GLN A 6 -31.88 30.63 18.91
CA GLN A 6 -31.61 29.41 19.69
C GLN A 6 -31.14 28.23 18.84
N THR A 7 -31.45 28.21 17.55
CA THR A 7 -31.04 27.15 16.61
C THR A 7 -29.93 27.61 15.67
N LYS A 8 -29.21 28.69 16.02
CA LYS A 8 -28.14 29.21 15.17
C LYS A 8 -27.03 28.18 15.04
N GLN A 9 -26.60 27.92 13.81
CA GLN A 9 -25.43 27.09 13.55
C GLN A 9 -24.16 27.80 14.04
N HIS A 10 -23.34 27.10 14.81
CA HIS A 10 -22.02 27.57 15.22
C HIS A 10 -20.97 27.00 14.28
N GLU A 11 -20.25 27.89 13.58
CA GLU A 11 -19.16 27.51 12.69
C GLU A 11 -17.91 27.12 13.48
N GLU A 12 -17.14 26.17 12.94
CA GLU A 12 -15.87 25.76 13.53
C GLU A 12 -14.77 26.78 13.17
N THR A 13 -13.87 27.08 14.13
CA THR A 13 -12.79 28.05 13.93
C THR A 13 -11.60 27.46 13.17
N SER A 14 -10.98 28.25 12.31
CA SER A 14 -9.76 27.90 11.58
C SER A 14 -8.49 27.98 12.45
N GLN A 15 -7.40 27.35 11.98
CA GLN A 15 -6.06 27.46 12.58
C GLN A 15 -5.55 28.91 12.48
N SER A 16 -4.80 29.38 13.48
CA SER A 16 -4.20 30.72 13.45
C SER A 16 -3.16 30.87 12.33
N LEU A 17 -3.03 32.06 11.73
CA LEU A 17 -2.12 32.31 10.60
C LEU A 17 -0.66 31.96 10.92
N ASN A 18 -0.21 32.30 12.13
CA ASN A 18 1.16 32.01 12.59
C ASN A 18 1.45 30.50 12.75
N GLN A 19 0.41 29.67 12.84
CA GLN A 19 0.51 28.22 13.05
C GLN A 19 0.06 27.41 11.83
N GLN A 20 -0.12 28.05 10.66
CA GLN A 20 -0.52 27.37 9.43
C GLN A 20 0.50 26.31 9.00
N GLN A 21 1.78 26.50 9.33
CA GLN A 21 2.84 25.52 9.05
C GLN A 21 2.62 24.16 9.74
N LEU A 22 1.88 24.11 10.84
CA LEU A 22 1.59 22.88 11.59
C LEU A 22 0.45 22.05 10.97
N GLY A 23 -0.14 22.52 9.88
CA GLY A 23 -1.28 21.89 9.24
C GLY A 23 -2.61 22.26 9.90
N LEU A 24 -3.62 21.40 9.71
CA LEU A 24 -4.98 21.64 10.18
C LEU A 24 -5.11 21.47 11.71
N LEU A 25 -5.90 22.35 12.34
CA LEU A 25 -6.22 22.26 13.76
C LEU A 25 -7.08 21.03 14.03
N LYS A 26 -6.53 19.99 14.67
CA LYS A 26 -7.32 18.83 15.10
C LYS A 26 -8.42 19.29 16.06
N LYS A 27 -9.67 18.97 15.75
CA LYS A 27 -10.81 19.19 16.65
C LYS A 27 -11.17 17.92 17.40
N HIS A 28 -12.14 18.02 18.32
CA HIS A 28 -12.58 16.87 19.11
C HIS A 28 -13.03 15.70 18.23
N LYS A 29 -13.74 15.97 17.12
CA LYS A 29 -14.17 14.94 16.16
C LYS A 29 -12.98 14.17 15.58
N ASP A 30 -11.90 14.86 15.22
CA ASP A 30 -10.69 14.22 14.67
C ASP A 30 -9.93 13.44 15.74
N HIS A 31 -9.88 13.96 16.97
CA HIS A 31 -9.29 13.25 18.10
C HIS A 31 -10.04 11.95 18.39
N VAL A 32 -11.38 11.97 18.37
CA VAL A 32 -12.19 10.77 18.57
C VAL A 32 -11.94 9.74 17.46
N LYS A 33 -11.84 10.17 16.19
CA LYS A 33 -11.46 9.27 15.09
C LYS A 33 -10.07 8.67 15.30
N HIS A 34 -9.10 9.51 15.64
CA HIS A 34 -7.74 9.05 15.92
C HIS A 34 -7.68 8.04 17.07
N ALA A 35 -8.39 8.29 18.18
CA ALA A 35 -8.43 7.37 19.31
C ALA A 35 -9.04 6.02 18.90
N ARG A 36 -10.14 6.05 18.15
CA ARG A 36 -10.79 4.84 17.60
C ARG A 36 -9.89 4.04 16.67
N ASP A 37 -9.00 4.69 15.92
CA ASP A 37 -8.04 3.99 15.06
C ASP A 37 -6.81 3.49 15.83
N TYR A 38 -6.39 4.23 16.86
CA TYR A 38 -5.19 3.94 17.63
C TYR A 38 -5.36 2.77 18.60
N HIS A 39 -6.45 2.74 19.39
CA HIS A 39 -6.65 1.71 20.41
C HIS A 39 -6.70 0.28 19.83
N PRO A 40 -7.46 0.00 18.74
CA PRO A 40 -7.47 -1.34 18.16
C PRO A 40 -6.10 -1.77 17.62
N LYS A 41 -5.31 -0.84 17.08
CA LYS A 41 -3.94 -1.13 16.62
C LYS A 41 -3.02 -1.47 17.78
N GLN A 42 -3.12 -0.73 18.89
CA GLN A 42 -2.38 -1.05 20.12
C GLN A 42 -2.77 -2.44 20.65
N ASP A 43 -4.06 -2.75 20.72
CA ASP A 43 -4.55 -4.05 21.19
C ASP A 43 -4.08 -5.19 20.28
N GLN A 44 -4.05 -4.98 18.97
CA GLN A 44 -3.52 -5.95 18.01
C GLN A 44 -2.02 -6.20 18.22
N ILE A 45 -1.22 -5.14 18.39
CA ILE A 45 0.22 -5.25 18.67
C ILE A 45 0.44 -6.01 19.99
N HIS A 46 -0.34 -5.72 21.03
CA HIS A 46 -0.24 -6.42 22.31
C HIS A 46 -0.50 -7.92 22.17
N LYS A 47 -1.58 -8.31 21.46
CA LYS A 47 -1.89 -9.71 21.17
C LYS A 47 -0.79 -10.42 20.38
N LEU A 48 -0.16 -9.72 19.42
CA LEU A 48 0.96 -10.26 18.66
C LEU A 48 2.19 -10.48 19.56
N HIS A 49 2.45 -9.59 20.51
CA HIS A 49 3.51 -9.76 21.50
C HIS A 49 3.26 -10.95 22.43
N GLU A 50 2.04 -11.10 22.95
CA GLU A 50 1.66 -12.25 23.78
C GLU A 50 1.84 -13.56 23.00
N LYS A 51 1.37 -13.61 21.75
CA LYS A 51 1.52 -14.78 20.88
C LYS A 51 3.00 -15.10 20.61
N ALA A 52 3.83 -14.09 20.40
CA ALA A 52 5.26 -14.27 20.20
C ALA A 52 5.97 -14.77 21.48
N ALA A 53 5.53 -14.33 22.65
CA ALA A 53 6.10 -14.73 23.94
C ALA A 53 5.77 -16.19 24.32
N VAL A 54 4.60 -16.69 23.91
CA VAL A 54 4.13 -18.06 24.19
C VAL A 54 4.58 -19.07 23.11
N LYS A 55 5.24 -18.62 22.03
CA LYS A 55 5.69 -19.48 20.94
C LYS A 55 6.63 -20.59 21.41
N TYR A 56 6.32 -21.84 21.08
CA TYR A 56 7.18 -22.99 21.38
C TYR A 56 8.18 -23.26 20.25
N LEU A 57 9.41 -23.67 20.61
CA LEU A 57 10.54 -23.79 19.66
C LEU A 57 10.40 -24.97 18.70
N ASP A 58 9.79 -26.08 19.14
CA ASP A 58 9.64 -27.28 18.30
C ASP A 58 8.25 -27.37 17.64
N GLU A 59 7.53 -26.26 17.51
CA GLU A 59 6.29 -26.23 16.72
C GLU A 59 6.60 -26.45 15.24
N VAL A 60 5.99 -27.49 14.65
CA VAL A 60 6.13 -27.80 13.22
C VAL A 60 4.75 -27.80 12.56
N TYR A 61 4.59 -26.98 11.53
CA TYR A 61 3.40 -26.94 10.68
C TYR A 61 3.79 -27.34 9.25
N PHE A 62 2.91 -28.04 8.53
CA PHE A 62 3.16 -28.44 7.12
C PHE A 62 3.46 -27.26 6.19
N GLY A 63 2.93 -26.07 6.49
CA GLY A 63 3.23 -24.84 5.74
C GLY A 63 4.69 -24.40 5.79
N MET A 64 5.45 -24.79 6.82
CA MET A 64 6.88 -24.48 6.94
C MET A 64 7.74 -25.21 5.90
N ILE A 65 7.21 -26.23 5.23
CA ILE A 65 7.92 -26.95 4.15
C ILE A 65 8.08 -26.05 2.92
N ASN A 66 7.03 -25.28 2.59
CA ASN A 66 6.98 -24.45 1.39
C ASN A 66 7.32 -22.98 1.65
N SER A 67 7.33 -22.56 2.91
CA SER A 67 7.61 -21.18 3.32
C SER A 67 8.97 -21.10 3.98
N SER A 68 9.88 -20.32 3.38
CA SER A 68 11.14 -19.93 4.01
C SER A 68 11.06 -18.47 4.46
N PRO A 69 11.26 -18.16 5.75
CA PRO A 69 11.45 -16.78 6.16
C PRO A 69 12.78 -16.23 5.60
N ASN A 70 12.83 -14.93 5.35
CA ASN A 70 14.04 -14.21 4.98
C ASN A 70 14.38 -13.23 6.11
N LYS A 71 15.55 -13.40 6.76
CA LYS A 71 15.96 -12.60 7.93
C LYS A 71 14.85 -12.49 8.99
N ASP A 72 14.25 -13.64 9.33
CA ASP A 72 13.15 -13.77 10.31
C ASP A 72 11.82 -13.11 9.94
N VAL A 73 11.69 -12.55 8.72
CA VAL A 73 10.43 -12.02 8.19
C VAL A 73 9.82 -13.03 7.22
N HIS A 74 8.53 -13.31 7.38
CA HIS A 74 7.80 -14.14 6.43
C HIS A 74 7.70 -13.42 5.08
N VAL A 75 8.19 -14.08 4.03
CA VAL A 75 8.10 -13.59 2.66
C VAL A 75 7.19 -14.51 1.87
N GLU A 76 6.09 -13.97 1.37
CA GLU A 76 5.25 -14.67 0.40
C GLU A 76 5.82 -14.49 -1.00
N SER A 77 5.96 -15.60 -1.74
CA SER A 77 6.36 -15.53 -3.15
C SER A 77 5.22 -14.93 -3.98
N TRP A 78 5.51 -13.93 -4.81
CA TRP A 78 4.53 -13.34 -5.74
C TRP A 78 4.11 -14.27 -6.89
N GLY A 79 4.51 -15.54 -6.86
CA GLY A 79 4.16 -16.55 -7.86
C GLY A 79 5.10 -16.59 -9.07
N HIS A 80 6.06 -15.67 -9.18
CA HIS A 80 7.10 -15.74 -10.21
C HIS A 80 8.00 -16.95 -9.97
N LYS A 81 8.17 -17.75 -11.01
CA LYS A 81 9.09 -18.89 -11.03
C LYS A 81 10.26 -18.54 -11.93
N ALA A 82 11.45 -19.06 -11.59
CA ALA A 82 12.57 -19.00 -12.51
C ALA A 82 12.17 -19.71 -13.80
N LEU A 83 12.22 -18.99 -14.92
CA LEU A 83 11.95 -19.54 -16.24
C LEU A 83 13.20 -20.29 -16.72
N GLU A 84 12.99 -21.36 -17.48
CA GLU A 84 14.06 -22.07 -18.16
C GLU A 84 14.74 -21.17 -19.20
N THR A 85 16.05 -21.35 -19.40
CA THR A 85 16.86 -20.51 -20.29
C THR A 85 16.31 -20.48 -21.72
N ASP A 86 15.85 -21.63 -22.22
CA ASP A 86 15.33 -21.76 -23.58
C ASP A 86 14.02 -20.98 -23.75
N LEU A 87 13.17 -20.99 -22.73
CA LEU A 87 11.94 -20.21 -22.70
C LEU A 87 12.24 -18.72 -22.64
N VAL A 88 13.24 -18.31 -21.86
CA VAL A 88 13.70 -16.91 -21.81
C VAL A 88 14.23 -16.46 -23.17
N MET A 89 15.02 -17.30 -23.86
CA MET A 89 15.52 -16.99 -25.21
C MET A 89 14.39 -16.84 -26.22
N LEU A 90 13.39 -17.72 -26.17
CA LEU A 90 12.20 -17.63 -27.02
C LEU A 90 11.44 -16.32 -26.78
N LEU A 91 11.17 -15.97 -25.52
CA LEU A 91 10.47 -14.75 -25.15
C LEU A 91 11.24 -13.51 -25.63
N ASN A 92 12.55 -13.46 -25.39
CA ASN A 92 13.40 -12.36 -25.88
C ASN A 92 13.37 -12.24 -27.41
N THR A 93 13.31 -13.37 -28.12
CA THR A 93 13.21 -13.38 -29.59
C THR A 93 11.86 -12.82 -30.05
N GLN A 94 10.77 -13.20 -29.39
CA GLN A 94 9.43 -12.68 -29.68
C GLN A 94 9.36 -11.16 -29.44
N ASP A 95 9.88 -10.70 -28.29
CA ASP A 95 9.93 -9.28 -27.94
C ASP A 95 10.74 -8.47 -28.96
N PHE A 96 11.89 -8.99 -29.39
CA PHE A 96 12.72 -8.34 -30.40
C PHE A 96 11.99 -8.18 -31.74
N GLN A 97 11.26 -9.20 -32.18
CA GLN A 97 10.48 -9.10 -33.41
C GLN A 97 9.32 -8.12 -33.26
N TYR A 98 8.63 -8.14 -32.12
CA TYR A 98 7.55 -7.20 -31.83
C TYR A 98 8.02 -5.74 -31.89
N VAL A 99 9.12 -5.41 -31.19
CA VAL A 99 9.68 -4.06 -31.18
C VAL A 99 10.07 -3.61 -32.60
N LYS A 100 10.67 -4.49 -33.40
CA LYS A 100 10.98 -4.19 -34.80
C LYS A 100 9.73 -3.86 -35.62
N THR A 101 8.66 -4.62 -35.45
CA THR A 101 7.41 -4.35 -36.17
C THR A 101 6.79 -3.02 -35.75
N CYS A 102 6.80 -2.70 -34.45
CA CYS A 102 6.32 -1.40 -33.96
C CYS A 102 7.14 -0.24 -34.55
N GLN A 103 8.47 -0.33 -34.55
CA GLN A 103 9.34 0.70 -35.14
C GLN A 103 9.10 0.90 -36.64
N ALA A 104 8.89 -0.19 -37.39
CA ALA A 104 8.59 -0.10 -38.81
C ALA A 104 7.25 0.61 -39.07
N ILE A 105 6.22 0.30 -38.26
CA ILE A 105 4.91 0.95 -38.35
C ILE A 105 5.02 2.43 -37.98
N GLU A 106 5.67 2.76 -36.87
CA GLU A 106 5.89 4.16 -36.45
C GLU A 106 6.66 4.96 -37.50
N GLY A 107 7.69 4.35 -38.11
CA GLY A 107 8.43 4.96 -39.21
C GLY A 107 7.55 5.21 -40.44
N GLN A 108 6.69 4.26 -40.81
CA GLN A 108 5.74 4.43 -41.94
C GLN A 108 4.71 5.52 -41.66
N VAL A 109 4.11 5.51 -40.47
CA VAL A 109 3.19 6.55 -40.00
C VAL A 109 3.90 7.91 -40.09
N SER A 110 5.12 8.04 -39.56
CA SER A 110 5.83 9.32 -39.58
C SER A 110 6.17 9.83 -40.99
N ILE A 111 6.34 8.94 -41.98
CA ILE A 111 6.51 9.30 -43.40
C ILE A 111 5.17 9.71 -44.04
N GLU A 112 4.06 9.08 -43.64
CA GLU A 112 2.72 9.39 -44.16
C GLU A 112 2.18 10.74 -43.65
N TRP A 113 2.59 11.18 -42.45
CA TRP A 113 2.20 12.47 -41.86
C TRP A 113 3.14 13.65 -42.17
N SER A 114 4.21 13.46 -42.96
CA SER A 114 5.13 14.51 -43.43
C SER A 114 4.93 14.82 -44.92
#